data_AF-A0A3B1AMY6-F1
#
_entry.id   AF-A0A3B1AMY6-F1
#
_cell.length_a   1.000
_cell.length_b   1.000
_cell.length_c   1.000
_cell.angle_alpha   90.00
_cell.angle_beta   90.00
_cell.angle_gamma   90.00
#
_symmetry.space_group_name_H-M   'P 1'
#
loop_
_entity.id
_entity.type
_entity.pdbx_description
1 polymer ?
#
loop_
_entity_poly.entity_id
_entity_poly.type
_entity_poly.pdbx_seq_one_letter_code
_entity_poly.pdbx_strand_id
1 'polypeptide(L)' 'MTLNLIDNLVNQILDKLPQGADVLRDDINQSLKTGLTIALKKMHLVTRDEFDIQKAVLEKTREKLEQLEKQVQALEQT' A
#
# COMPACT_ATOMS: atom_id res chain seq x y z
N MET A 1 -10.05 -10.55 -8.58
CA MET A 1 -11.20 -10.09 -7.78
C MET A 1 -10.75 -8.83 -7.02
N THR A 2 -10.76 -7.68 -7.70
CA THR A 2 -10.22 -6.38 -7.21
C THR A 2 -11.33 -5.34 -7.00
N LEU A 3 -12.56 -5.80 -6.76
CA LEU A 3 -13.63 -4.98 -6.17
C LEU A 3 -13.54 -5.16 -4.65
N ASN A 4 -13.43 -4.16 -3.78
CA ASN A 4 -13.13 -2.73 -3.92
C ASN A 4 -12.70 -2.35 -2.50
N LEU A 5 -11.39 -2.23 -2.21
CA LEU A 5 -10.90 -1.82 -0.88
C LEU A 5 -11.57 -0.50 -0.43
N ILE A 6 -11.75 0.40 -1.40
CA ILE A 6 -12.46 1.67 -1.22
C ILE A 6 -13.92 1.42 -0.85
N ASP A 7 -14.63 0.51 -1.52
CA ASP A 7 -16.03 0.21 -1.18
C ASP A 7 -16.16 -0.41 0.21
N ASN A 8 -15.23 -1.30 0.60
CA ASN A 8 -15.23 -1.87 1.95
C ASN A 8 -15.01 -0.79 3.02
N LEU A 9 -14.07 0.13 2.79
CA LEU A 9 -13.83 1.26 3.68
C LEU A 9 -15.04 2.20 3.74
N VAL A 10 -15.65 2.48 2.60
CA VAL A 10 -16.84 3.34 2.53
C VAL A 10 -18.01 2.68 3.26
N ASN A 11 -18.26 1.39 3.05
CA ASN A 11 -19.31 0.65 3.74
C ASN A 11 -19.10 0.65 5.26
N GLN A 12 -17.87 0.44 5.75
CA GLN A 12 -17.57 0.53 7.19
C GLN A 12 -17.84 1.93 7.79
N ILE A 13 -17.69 2.98 7.00
CA ILE A 13 -18.01 4.36 7.42
C ILE A 13 -19.54 4.56 7.40
N LEU A 14 -20.21 4.11 6.34
CA LEU A 14 -21.67 4.22 6.19
C LEU A 14 -22.42 3.44 7.28
N ASP A 15 -21.90 2.29 7.71
CA ASP A 15 -22.51 1.46 8.76
C ASP A 15 -22.43 2.10 10.15
N LYS A 16 -21.61 3.14 10.33
CA LYS A 16 -21.48 3.91 11.57
C LYS A 16 -22.29 5.22 11.55
N LEU A 17 -23.05 5.50 10.49
CA LEU A 17 -23.85 6.71 10.40
C LEU A 17 -25.05 6.68 11.38
N PRO A 18 -25.42 7.83 11.96
CA PRO A 18 -26.57 7.92 12.85
C PRO A 18 -27.90 7.68 12.10
N GLN A 19 -28.90 7.15 12.82
CA GLN A 19 -30.23 6.89 12.27
C GLN A 19 -30.87 8.18 11.75
N GLY A 20 -31.36 8.15 10.50
CA GLY A 20 -31.94 9.32 9.81
C GLY A 20 -31.10 9.85 8.64
N ALA A 21 -29.88 9.36 8.45
CA ALA A 21 -29.01 9.72 7.32
C ALA A 21 -29.27 8.89 6.03
N ASP A 22 -30.23 7.96 6.04
CA ASP A 22 -30.46 7.03 4.93
C ASP A 22 -30.82 7.74 3.61
N VAL A 23 -31.51 8.88 3.67
CA VAL A 23 -31.86 9.70 2.49
C VAL A 23 -30.63 10.35 1.84
N LEU A 24 -29.56 10.54 2.61
CA LEU A 24 -28.28 11.13 2.17
C LEU A 24 -27.19 10.08 1.95
N ARG A 25 -27.51 8.79 2.15
CA ARG A 25 -26.53 7.69 2.15
C ARG A 25 -25.79 7.59 0.82
N ASP A 26 -26.51 7.72 -0.28
CA ASP A 26 -25.94 7.61 -1.63
C ASP A 26 -25.02 8.80 -1.97
N ASP A 27 -25.41 10.02 -1.58
CA ASP A 27 -24.60 11.22 -1.76
C ASP A 27 -23.32 11.19 -0.91
N ILE A 28 -23.42 10.71 0.33
CA ILE A 28 -22.28 10.51 1.22
C ILE A 28 -21.36 9.43 0.65
N ASN A 29 -21.91 8.31 0.19
CA ASN A 29 -21.16 7.21 -0.42
C ASN A 29 -20.31 7.72 -1.61
N GLN A 30 -20.93 8.44 -2.54
CA GLN A 30 -20.26 8.96 -3.73
C GLN A 30 -19.16 9.99 -3.38
N SER A 31 -19.45 10.86 -2.41
CA SER A 31 -18.50 11.87 -1.92
C SER A 31 -17.29 11.21 -1.23
N LEU A 32 -17.53 10.20 -0.39
CA LEU A 32 -16.49 9.44 0.31
C LEU A 32 -15.62 8.64 -0.67
N LYS A 33 -16.22 7.93 -1.63
CA LYS A 33 -15.47 7.21 -2.68
C LYS A 33 -14.56 8.15 -3.45
N THR A 34 -15.08 9.32 -3.83
CA THR A 34 -14.31 10.33 -4.58
C THR A 34 -13.17 10.89 -3.74
N GLY A 35 -13.44 11.29 -2.49
CA GLY A 35 -12.44 11.81 -1.57
C GLY A 35 -11.32 10.81 -1.27
N LEU A 36 -11.67 9.55 -0.97
CA LEU A 36 -10.71 8.48 -0.72
C LEU A 36 -9.86 8.17 -1.95
N THR A 37 -10.47 8.13 -3.14
CA THR A 37 -9.73 7.91 -4.39
C THR A 37 -8.70 9.02 -4.64
N ILE A 38 -9.09 10.28 -4.43
CA ILE A 38 -8.18 11.43 -4.57
C ILE A 38 -7.06 11.36 -3.52
N ALA A 39 -7.38 11.06 -2.26
CA ALA A 39 -6.40 10.95 -1.19
C ALA A 39 -5.38 9.84 -1.45
N LEU A 40 -5.84 8.64 -1.80
CA LEU A 40 -4.97 7.49 -2.11
C LEU A 40 -4.08 7.76 -3.33
N LYS A 41 -4.58 8.44 -4.37
CA LYS A 41 -3.76 8.87 -5.52
C LYS A 41 -2.64 9.83 -5.12
N LYS A 42 -2.85 10.67 -4.11
CA LYS A 42 -1.82 11.60 -3.60
C LYS A 42 -0.75 10.93 -2.73
N MET A 43 -0.98 9.70 -2.26
CA MET A 43 -0.05 9.00 -1.36
C MET A 43 1.12 8.30 -2.08
N HIS A 44 1.32 8.54 -3.38
CA HIS A 44 2.37 7.90 -4.20
C HIS A 44 2.43 6.38 -4.00
N LEU A 45 1.25 5.74 -3.98
CA LEU A 45 1.14 4.31 -3.74
C LEU A 45 1.74 3.53 -4.92
N VAL A 46 2.52 2.50 -4.60
CA VAL A 46 2.94 1.50 -5.58
C VAL A 46 2.00 0.30 -5.53
N THR A 47 1.93 -0.43 -6.63
CA THR A 47 1.19 -1.69 -6.65
C THR A 47 1.87 -2.72 -5.76
N ARG A 48 1.10 -3.74 -5.34
CA ARG A 48 1.64 -4.83 -4.54
C ARG A 48 2.78 -5.56 -5.26
N ASP A 49 2.62 -5.78 -6.55
CA ASP A 49 3.60 -6.48 -7.38
C ASP A 49 4.91 -5.67 -7.49
N GLU A 50 4.83 -4.35 -7.71
CA GLU A 50 6.01 -3.48 -7.72
C GLU A 50 6.75 -3.49 -6.39
N PHE A 51 6.02 -3.46 -5.27
CA PHE A 51 6.61 -3.56 -3.94
C PHE A 51 7.34 -4.89 -3.74
N ASP A 52 6.71 -6.01 -4.10
CA ASP A 52 7.28 -7.34 -3.94
C ASP A 52 8.52 -7.52 -4.84
N ILE A 53 8.54 -6.95 -6.04
CA ILE A 53 9.73 -6.89 -6.92
C ILE A 53 10.87 -6.11 -6.25
N GLN A 54 10.60 -4.89 -5.76
CA GLN A 54 11.64 -4.07 -5.12
C GLN A 54 12.22 -4.74 -3.88
N LYS A 55 11.37 -5.42 -3.10
CA LYS A 55 11.81 -6.22 -1.95
C LYS A 55 12.76 -7.33 -2.37
N ALA A 56 12.44 -8.08 -3.42
CA ALA A 56 13.31 -9.15 -3.92
C ALA A 56 14.67 -8.63 -4.40
N VAL A 57 14.69 -7.46 -5.07
CA VAL A 57 15.93 -6.79 -5.48
C VAL A 57 16.77 -6.42 -4.26
N LEU A 58 16.15 -5.90 -3.20
CA LEU A 58 16.84 -5.51 -1.97
C LEU A 58 17.47 -6.71 -1.27
N GLU A 59 16.75 -7.82 -1.13
CA GLU A 59 17.26 -9.06 -0.53
C GLU A 59 18.49 -9.58 -1.30
N LYS A 60 18.39 -9.68 -2.62
CA LYS A 60 19.53 -10.09 -3.47
C LYS A 60 20.73 -9.15 -3.35
N THR A 61 20.48 -7.85 -3.14
CA THR A 61 21.56 -6.86 -2.98
C THR A 61 22.26 -7.03 -1.64
N ARG A 62 21.52 -7.35 -0.56
CA ARG A 62 22.11 -7.68 0.74
C ARG A 62 22.97 -8.93 0.68
N GLU A 63 22.47 -9.99 0.07
CA GLU A 63 23.26 -11.24 -0.10
C GLU A 63 24.58 -10.99 -0.83
N LYS A 64 24.54 -10.19 -1.92
CA LYS A 64 25.75 -9.82 -2.66
C LYS A 64 26.69 -8.93 -1.84
N LEU A 65 26.14 -8.01 -1.05
CA LEU A 65 26.93 -7.14 -0.18
C LEU A 65 27.68 -7.96 0.86
N GLU A 66 27.01 -8.90 1.54
CA GLU A 66 27.63 -9.80 2.52
C GLU A 66 28.76 -10.65 1.90
N GLN A 67 28.58 -11.10 0.65
CA GLN A 67 29.63 -11.83 -0.06
C GLN A 67 30.86 -10.96 -0.35
N LEU A 68 30.64 -9.73 -0.79
CA LEU A 68 31.73 -8.78 -1.05
C LEU A 68 32.44 -8.38 0.24
N GLU A 69 31.72 -8.15 1.33
CA GLU A 69 32.30 -7.86 2.64
C GLU A 69 33.24 -9.00 3.10
N LYS A 70 32.82 -10.26 2.93
CA LYS A 70 33.68 -11.42 3.23
C LYS A 70 34.94 -11.46 2.36
N GLN A 71 34.82 -11.15 1.07
CA GLN A 71 35.96 -11.12 0.16
C GLN A 71 36.96 -10.02 0.55
N VAL A 72 36.45 -8.81 0.86
CA VAL A 72 37.29 -7.69 1.32
C VAL A 72 38.00 -8.06 2.62
N GLN A 73 37.29 -8.62 3.61
CA GLN A 73 37.90 -9.02 4.88
C GLN A 73 39.01 -10.06 4.71
N ALA A 74 38.83 -11.03 3.79
CA ALA A 74 39.87 -12.01 3.51
C ALA A 74 41.12 -11.37 2.88
N LEU A 75 40.95 -10.36 2.03
CA LEU A 75 42.05 -9.61 1.43
C LEU A 75 42.76 -8.72 2.44
N GLU A 76 42.04 -8.10 3.37
CA GLU A 76 42.62 -7.27 4.44
C GLU A 76 43.42 -8.07 5.48
N GLN A 77 43.19 -9.38 5.58
CA GLN A 77 43.93 -10.29 6.47
C GLN A 77 45.23 -10.84 5.86
N THR A 78 45.54 -10.49 4.60
CA THR A 78 46.78 -10.86 3.90
C THR A 78 47.81 -9.74 4.00
#